data_AF-A0A397DKA8-F1
#
_entry.id   AF-A0A397DKA8-F1
#
_cell.length_a   1.000
_cell.length_b   1.000
_cell.length_c   1.000
_cell.angle_alpha   90.00
_cell.angle_beta   90.00
_cell.angle_gamma   90.00
#
_symmetry.space_group_name_H-M   'P 1'
#
loop_
_entity.id
_entity.type
_entity.pdbx_description
1 polymer ?
#
loop_
_entity_poly.entity_id
_entity_poly.type
_entity_poly.pdbx_seq_one_letter_code
_entity_poly.pdbx_strand_id
1 'polypeptide(L)'
;MMESQLRTEHDDAVRVMTAQHGDEIDRLEAQHAHTIQLLQEAAHANDLRSEAALADAQRASEQRERQLRTDSTNELTQTMRDMEVANLSEFQRMRNEAQANMRQVQDRHADELADVAAKAGAELRDSLCQATERQHMIANERDSVWVAQCRQHVQAQCNELAASHREAMHVLTSQHAQEVADVAQHWTTRLGDCDSKEALKVCEEKFQLALATKTAQLQQACDNAIAAHKKTAQEALDEAVASTRDTVERTTAKAVEDEWREKLLAQKVALEEALQQACHEVEARVLQTSVEQHHVALKQWEEAKAAELAKVQSTLRGQFAQQTHDSEMALRREKEIAVQAVNDQWAMKLDALTSVQQALEEAEDASFDLQEELATLKKQHVFRHVMLVHSGMRKLQQLEDEVDSVYGNVYDTLVNYKRDQLVAHRSASNVVTSELSVLQAQIAEVVKTKSEGEDEVQKALAELGSLEEEIGAIQLMKDGHVNQAQVARKRRMHQEMEAMLEGIETKRTRVRTIETKQQELQSLHKQKEDEMKGLERQLVQILVEQQKQLLTLVTSVKTTSSSNRSSSVPA
;
A
#
# COMPACT_ATOMS: atom_id res chain seq x y z
N MET A 1 -38.11 -62.26 56.60
CA MET A 1 -39.11 -62.07 55.51
C MET A 1 -39.25 -60.62 55.10
N MET A 2 -39.52 -59.66 55.99
CA MET A 2 -39.66 -58.22 55.61
C MET A 2 -38.41 -57.57 55.01
N GLU A 3 -37.19 -57.82 55.51
CA GLU A 3 -35.97 -57.23 54.94
C GLU A 3 -35.64 -57.72 53.52
N SER A 4 -36.05 -58.95 53.18
CA SER A 4 -35.85 -59.50 51.84
C SER A 4 -36.79 -58.84 50.82
N GLN A 5 -38.02 -58.51 51.23
CA GLN A 5 -39.01 -57.85 50.37
C GLN A 5 -38.66 -56.38 50.12
N LEU A 6 -38.22 -55.66 51.17
CA LEU A 6 -37.79 -54.26 51.04
C LEU A 6 -36.53 -54.09 50.18
N ARG A 7 -35.59 -55.05 50.22
CA ARG A 7 -34.42 -55.04 49.33
C ARG A 7 -34.80 -55.30 47.87
N THR A 8 -35.71 -56.24 47.60
CA THR A 8 -36.19 -56.48 46.23
C THR A 8 -36.97 -55.29 45.67
N GLU A 9 -37.80 -54.64 46.47
CA GLU A 9 -38.52 -53.43 46.04
C GLU A 9 -37.58 -52.25 45.81
N HIS A 10 -36.53 -52.11 46.63
CA HIS A 10 -35.49 -51.10 46.42
C HIS A 10 -34.67 -51.38 45.15
N ASP A 11 -34.23 -52.63 44.94
CA ASP A 11 -33.44 -53.03 43.77
C ASP A 11 -34.28 -52.94 42.47
N ASP A 12 -35.58 -53.18 42.54
CA ASP A 12 -36.51 -52.99 41.40
C ASP A 12 -36.76 -51.50 41.12
N ALA A 13 -36.92 -50.66 42.15
CA ALA A 13 -37.03 -49.22 41.98
C ALA A 13 -35.75 -48.60 41.41
N VAL A 14 -34.57 -49.05 41.87
CA VAL A 14 -33.28 -48.63 41.31
C VAL A 14 -33.14 -49.09 39.86
N ARG A 15 -33.57 -50.31 39.51
CA ARG A 15 -33.57 -50.78 38.12
C ARG A 15 -34.51 -49.96 37.23
N VAL A 16 -35.71 -49.64 37.69
CA VAL A 16 -36.67 -48.81 36.94
C VAL A 16 -36.13 -47.40 36.75
N MET A 17 -35.58 -46.75 37.78
CA MET A 17 -34.97 -45.42 37.64
C MET A 17 -33.73 -45.46 36.73
N THR A 18 -32.91 -46.50 36.80
CA THR A 18 -31.74 -46.64 35.94
C THR A 18 -32.15 -46.82 34.48
N ALA A 19 -33.22 -47.58 34.22
CA ALA A 19 -33.79 -47.72 32.88
C ALA A 19 -34.40 -46.41 32.36
N GLN A 20 -35.13 -45.67 33.21
CA GLN A 20 -35.70 -44.37 32.85
C GLN A 20 -34.62 -43.32 32.56
N HIS A 21 -33.58 -43.25 33.38
CA HIS A 21 -32.43 -42.38 33.12
C HIS A 21 -31.66 -42.84 31.87
N GLY A 22 -31.55 -44.15 31.61
CA GLY A 22 -30.99 -44.68 30.38
C GLY A 22 -31.77 -44.22 29.15
N ASP A 23 -33.09 -44.39 29.16
CA ASP A 23 -33.99 -43.95 28.09
C ASP A 23 -33.93 -42.42 27.88
N GLU A 24 -33.80 -41.64 28.96
CA GLU A 24 -33.67 -40.18 28.90
C GLU A 24 -32.31 -39.74 28.34
N ILE A 25 -31.22 -40.43 28.72
CA ILE A 25 -29.89 -40.23 28.14
C ILE A 25 -29.91 -40.55 26.65
N ASP A 26 -30.45 -41.69 26.24
CA ASP A 26 -30.55 -42.07 24.82
C ASP A 26 -31.38 -41.05 24.01
N ARG A 27 -32.44 -40.50 24.61
CA ARG A 27 -33.27 -39.45 23.99
C ARG A 27 -32.51 -38.13 23.84
N LEU A 28 -31.75 -37.73 24.85
CA LEU A 28 -30.91 -36.54 24.81
C LEU A 28 -29.75 -36.70 23.83
N GLU A 29 -29.13 -37.87 23.77
CA GLU A 29 -28.08 -38.19 22.79
C GLU A 29 -28.62 -38.14 21.37
N ALA A 30 -29.81 -38.69 21.11
CA ALA A 30 -30.48 -38.59 19.81
C ALA A 30 -30.83 -37.13 19.44
N GLN A 31 -31.28 -36.32 20.40
CA GLN A 31 -31.53 -34.89 20.18
C GLN A 31 -30.25 -34.10 19.90
N HIS A 32 -29.16 -34.40 20.62
CA HIS A 32 -27.85 -33.79 20.38
C HIS A 32 -27.30 -34.19 19.01
N ALA A 33 -27.37 -35.47 18.64
CA ALA A 33 -26.95 -35.95 17.32
C ALA A 33 -27.73 -35.26 16.19
N HIS A 34 -29.05 -35.12 16.35
CA HIS A 34 -29.89 -34.39 15.39
C HIS A 34 -29.53 -32.90 15.32
N THR A 35 -29.26 -32.26 16.45
CA THR A 35 -28.85 -30.85 16.51
C THR A 35 -27.49 -30.63 15.85
N ILE A 36 -26.53 -31.53 16.08
CA ILE A 36 -25.22 -31.51 15.42
C ILE A 36 -25.39 -31.65 13.91
N GLN A 37 -26.25 -32.56 13.44
CA GLN A 37 -26.52 -32.72 12.02
C GLN A 37 -27.12 -31.46 11.40
N LEU A 38 -28.10 -30.82 12.04
CA LEU A 38 -28.67 -29.55 11.57
C LEU A 38 -27.63 -28.42 11.52
N LEU A 39 -26.73 -28.35 12.50
CA LEU A 39 -25.64 -27.38 12.51
C LEU A 39 -24.63 -27.65 11.39
N GLN A 40 -24.32 -28.91 11.09
CA GLN A 40 -23.45 -29.30 9.97
C GLN A 40 -24.10 -28.97 8.62
N GLU A 41 -25.40 -29.22 8.45
CA GLU A 41 -26.15 -28.86 7.25
C GLU A 41 -26.23 -27.34 7.06
N ALA A 42 -26.46 -26.58 8.14
CA ALA A 42 -26.44 -25.12 8.12
C ALA A 42 -25.05 -24.56 7.79
N ALA A 43 -23.98 -25.16 8.33
CA ALA A 43 -22.60 -24.79 8.01
C ALA A 43 -22.29 -25.04 6.53
N HIS A 44 -22.61 -26.23 6.01
CA HIS A 44 -22.44 -26.54 4.59
C HIS A 44 -23.24 -25.61 3.67
N ALA A 45 -24.47 -25.28 4.04
CA ALA A 45 -25.28 -24.34 3.28
C ALA A 45 -24.69 -22.92 3.30
N ASN A 46 -24.06 -22.52 4.41
CA ASN A 46 -23.37 -21.24 4.51
C ASN A 46 -22.09 -21.22 3.67
N ASP A 47 -21.30 -22.29 3.70
CA ASP A 47 -20.10 -22.45 2.89
C ASP A 47 -20.44 -22.34 1.40
N LEU A 48 -21.45 -23.07 0.92
CA LEU A 48 -21.92 -22.99 -0.47
C LEU A 48 -22.39 -21.58 -0.86
N ARG A 49 -23.08 -20.86 0.06
CA ARG A 49 -23.49 -19.47 -0.19
C ARG A 49 -22.29 -18.53 -0.26
N SER A 50 -21.29 -18.74 0.61
CA SER A 50 -20.08 -17.93 0.63
C SER A 50 -19.25 -18.16 -0.64
N GLU A 51 -19.13 -19.41 -1.10
CA GLU A 51 -18.48 -19.76 -2.37
C GLU A 51 -19.22 -19.16 -3.57
N ALA A 52 -20.55 -19.23 -3.59
CA ALA A 52 -21.35 -18.60 -4.64
C ALA A 52 -21.16 -17.08 -4.67
N ALA A 53 -21.18 -16.42 -3.50
CA ALA A 53 -20.96 -14.98 -3.39
C ALA A 53 -19.53 -14.58 -3.83
N LEU A 54 -18.52 -15.39 -3.49
CA LEU A 54 -17.14 -15.19 -3.96
C LEU A 54 -17.04 -15.34 -5.48
N ALA A 55 -17.69 -16.36 -6.06
CA ALA A 55 -17.69 -16.57 -7.50
C ALA A 55 -18.40 -15.43 -8.26
N ASP A 56 -19.50 -14.90 -7.71
CA ASP A 56 -20.19 -13.74 -8.27
C ASP A 56 -19.34 -12.46 -8.17
N ALA A 57 -18.66 -12.25 -7.03
CA ALA A 57 -17.74 -11.12 -6.85
C ALA A 57 -16.54 -11.20 -7.81
N GLN A 58 -15.97 -12.39 -8.01
CA GLN A 58 -14.90 -12.63 -9.00
C GLN A 58 -15.38 -12.34 -10.42
N ARG A 59 -16.55 -12.85 -10.82
CA ARG A 59 -17.14 -12.55 -12.14
C ARG A 59 -17.38 -11.06 -12.34
N ALA A 60 -17.89 -10.36 -11.33
CA ALA A 60 -18.08 -8.90 -11.38
C ALA A 60 -16.75 -8.14 -11.50
N SER A 61 -15.70 -8.59 -10.80
CA SER A 61 -14.36 -8.02 -10.90
C SER A 61 -13.74 -8.22 -12.29
N GLU A 62 -13.80 -9.44 -12.83
CA GLU A 62 -13.32 -9.73 -14.19
C GLU A 62 -14.07 -8.91 -15.24
N GLN A 63 -15.38 -8.74 -15.08
CA GLN A 63 -16.18 -7.92 -15.99
C GLN A 63 -15.77 -6.45 -15.93
N ARG A 64 -15.55 -5.90 -14.73
CA ARG A 64 -15.03 -4.53 -14.57
C ARG A 64 -13.65 -4.38 -15.20
N GLU A 65 -12.77 -5.36 -15.02
CA GLU A 65 -11.44 -5.33 -15.61
C GLU A 65 -11.51 -5.36 -17.14
N ARG A 66 -12.36 -6.21 -17.73
CA ARG A 66 -12.61 -6.23 -19.18
C ARG A 66 -13.17 -4.89 -19.67
N GLN A 67 -14.09 -4.29 -18.92
CA GLN A 67 -14.64 -2.98 -19.25
C GLN A 67 -13.56 -1.90 -19.23
N LEU A 68 -12.76 -1.81 -18.16
CA LEU A 68 -11.66 -0.85 -18.05
C LEU A 68 -10.61 -1.03 -19.15
N ARG A 69 -10.27 -2.28 -19.50
CA ARG A 69 -9.37 -2.56 -20.63
C ARG A 69 -9.96 -2.05 -21.94
N THR A 70 -11.25 -2.28 -22.17
CA THR A 70 -11.96 -1.82 -23.37
C THR A 70 -12.01 -0.29 -23.44
N ASP A 71 -12.37 0.36 -22.32
CA ASP A 71 -12.44 1.82 -22.21
C ASP A 71 -11.06 2.44 -22.43
N SER A 72 -10.01 1.90 -21.80
CA SER A 72 -8.63 2.33 -22.00
C SER A 72 -8.16 2.16 -23.45
N THR A 73 -8.48 1.04 -24.11
CA THR A 73 -8.17 0.87 -25.54
C THR A 73 -8.93 1.84 -26.43
N ASN A 74 -10.18 2.17 -26.09
CA ASN A 74 -10.98 3.14 -26.83
C ASN A 74 -10.44 4.56 -26.67
N GLU A 75 -10.08 4.97 -25.45
CA GLU A 75 -9.44 6.26 -25.17
C GLU A 75 -8.09 6.39 -25.89
N LEU A 76 -7.27 5.34 -25.86
CA LEU A 76 -5.99 5.32 -26.58
C LEU A 76 -6.20 5.41 -28.10
N THR A 77 -7.18 4.69 -28.64
CA THR A 77 -7.53 4.77 -30.06
C THR A 77 -8.04 6.15 -30.43
N GLN A 78 -8.86 6.78 -29.58
CA GLN A 78 -9.40 8.10 -29.82
C GLN A 78 -8.29 9.16 -29.78
N THR A 79 -7.41 9.12 -28.78
CA THR A 79 -6.27 10.03 -28.69
C THR A 79 -5.30 9.88 -29.86
N MET A 80 -5.06 8.66 -30.36
CA MET A 80 -4.28 8.46 -31.59
C MET A 80 -4.97 9.09 -32.81
N ARG A 81 -6.29 8.92 -32.98
CA ARG A 81 -7.04 9.56 -34.07
C ARG A 81 -7.00 11.09 -33.98
N ASP A 82 -7.18 11.64 -32.80
CA ASP A 82 -7.14 13.10 -32.59
C ASP A 82 -5.75 13.65 -32.92
N MET A 83 -4.69 12.92 -32.55
CA MET A 83 -3.30 13.25 -32.92
C MET A 83 -3.04 13.12 -34.42
N GLU A 84 -3.56 12.08 -35.07
CA GLU A 84 -3.49 11.92 -36.53
C GLU A 84 -4.18 13.09 -37.26
N VAL A 85 -5.36 13.50 -36.80
CA VAL A 85 -6.09 14.65 -37.35
C VAL A 85 -5.33 15.95 -37.11
N ALA A 86 -4.77 16.15 -35.93
CA ALA A 86 -3.93 17.31 -35.62
C ALA A 86 -2.70 17.36 -36.55
N ASN A 87 -1.97 16.26 -36.67
CA ASN A 87 -0.81 16.16 -37.58
C ASN A 87 -1.20 16.41 -39.04
N LEU A 88 -2.31 15.83 -39.52
CA LEU A 88 -2.83 16.08 -40.86
C LEU A 88 -3.14 17.57 -41.08
N SER A 89 -3.76 18.22 -40.09
CA SER A 89 -4.06 19.65 -40.15
C SER A 89 -2.79 20.51 -40.18
N GLU A 90 -1.76 20.14 -39.41
CA GLU A 90 -0.47 20.82 -39.44
C GLU A 90 0.26 20.64 -40.78
N PHE A 91 0.27 19.43 -41.33
CA PHE A 91 0.83 19.18 -42.67
C PHE A 91 0.10 19.98 -43.75
N GLN A 92 -1.23 20.08 -43.66
CA GLN A 92 -2.01 20.92 -44.58
C GLN A 92 -1.64 22.41 -44.42
N ARG A 93 -1.50 22.90 -43.18
CA ARG A 93 -1.08 24.27 -42.91
C ARG A 93 0.31 24.54 -43.50
N MET A 94 1.28 23.68 -43.22
CA MET A 94 2.65 23.78 -43.73
C MET A 94 2.67 23.75 -45.27
N ARG A 95 1.85 22.90 -45.90
CA ARG A 95 1.70 22.86 -47.36
C ARG A 95 1.13 24.16 -47.91
N ASN A 96 0.11 24.72 -47.27
CA ASN A 96 -0.51 25.99 -47.68
C ASN A 96 0.47 27.16 -47.53
N GLU A 97 1.23 27.21 -46.43
CA GLU A 97 2.30 28.19 -46.21
C GLU A 97 3.41 28.07 -47.25
N ALA A 98 3.86 26.84 -47.55
CA ALA A 98 4.86 26.60 -48.60
C ALA A 98 4.36 27.04 -49.99
N GLN A 99 3.09 26.78 -50.31
CA GLN A 99 2.47 27.25 -51.56
C GLN A 99 2.36 28.77 -51.61
N ALA A 100 1.99 29.43 -50.51
CA ALA A 100 1.94 30.89 -50.43
C ALA A 100 3.32 31.51 -50.60
N ASN A 101 4.35 30.95 -49.95
CA ASN A 101 5.74 31.39 -50.10
C ASN A 101 6.23 31.20 -51.54
N MET A 102 5.92 30.07 -52.18
CA MET A 102 6.26 29.83 -53.58
C MET A 102 5.62 30.88 -54.50
N ARG A 103 4.33 31.20 -54.31
CA ARG A 103 3.66 32.28 -55.06
C ARG A 103 4.33 33.62 -54.83
N GLN A 104 4.66 33.96 -53.58
CA GLN A 104 5.34 35.22 -53.28
C GLN A 104 6.71 35.33 -53.95
N VAL A 105 7.47 34.23 -54.04
CA VAL A 105 8.74 34.20 -54.77
C VAL A 105 8.51 34.35 -56.27
N GLN A 106 7.48 33.70 -56.83
CA GLN A 106 7.11 33.85 -58.24
C GLN A 106 6.70 35.29 -58.57
N ASP A 107 5.91 35.93 -57.71
CA ASP A 107 5.48 37.32 -57.89
C ASP A 107 6.69 38.27 -57.83
N ARG A 108 7.58 38.11 -56.84
CA ARG A 108 8.82 38.91 -56.75
C ARG A 108 9.71 38.74 -57.99
N HIS A 109 9.88 37.50 -58.46
CA HIS A 109 10.66 37.24 -59.66
C HIS A 109 10.02 37.84 -60.92
N ALA A 110 8.68 37.83 -61.01
CA ALA A 110 7.96 38.48 -62.09
C ALA A 110 8.15 40.02 -62.07
N ASP A 111 8.09 40.63 -60.89
CA ASP A 111 8.35 42.06 -60.70
C ASP A 111 9.81 42.42 -61.07
N GLU A 112 10.78 41.62 -60.63
CA GLU A 112 12.19 41.80 -60.98
C GLU A 112 12.44 41.67 -62.48
N LEU A 113 11.80 40.68 -63.15
CA LEU A 113 11.87 40.55 -64.60
C LEU A 113 11.24 41.74 -65.33
N ALA A 114 10.12 42.26 -64.83
CA ALA A 114 9.46 43.44 -65.40
C ALA A 114 10.35 44.69 -65.27
N ASP A 115 11.01 44.87 -64.13
CA ASP A 115 11.98 45.95 -63.89
C ASP A 115 13.20 45.83 -64.81
N VAL A 116 13.76 44.63 -64.97
CA VAL A 116 14.88 44.37 -65.89
C VAL A 116 14.46 44.66 -67.34
N ALA A 117 13.28 44.21 -67.75
CA ALA A 117 12.76 44.49 -69.09
C ALA A 117 12.52 46.01 -69.30
N ALA A 118 12.03 46.73 -68.29
CA ALA A 118 11.84 48.17 -68.36
C ALA A 118 13.17 48.93 -68.49
N LYS A 119 14.20 48.52 -67.74
CA LYS A 119 15.56 49.08 -67.83
C LYS A 119 16.21 48.80 -69.18
N ALA A 120 16.19 47.56 -69.65
CA ALA A 120 16.70 47.19 -70.97
C ALA A 120 15.95 47.96 -72.09
N GLY A 121 14.64 48.13 -71.95
CA GLY A 121 13.84 48.94 -72.88
C GLY A 121 14.21 50.43 -72.86
N ALA A 122 14.61 50.98 -71.71
CA ALA A 122 15.11 52.35 -71.62
C ALA A 122 16.49 52.50 -72.27
N GLU A 123 17.42 51.58 -71.97
CA GLU A 123 18.76 51.56 -72.57
C GLU A 123 18.72 51.41 -74.10
N LEU A 124 17.78 50.60 -74.62
CA LEU A 124 17.57 50.46 -76.06
C LEU A 124 17.07 51.78 -76.68
N ARG A 125 16.14 52.49 -76.02
CA ARG A 125 15.64 53.79 -76.49
C ARG A 125 16.76 54.84 -76.51
N ASP A 126 17.56 54.90 -75.45
CA ASP A 126 18.70 55.83 -75.38
C ASP A 126 19.74 55.52 -76.47
N SER A 127 20.06 54.24 -76.68
CA SER A 127 20.97 53.79 -77.73
C SER A 127 20.44 54.14 -79.13
N LEU A 128 19.12 54.00 -79.35
CA LEU A 128 18.48 54.39 -80.59
C LEU A 128 18.56 55.91 -80.80
N CYS A 129 18.26 56.72 -79.78
CA CYS A 129 18.41 58.17 -79.83
C CYS A 129 19.85 58.58 -80.19
N GLN A 130 20.85 58.01 -79.53
CA GLN A 130 22.26 58.26 -79.84
C GLN A 130 22.63 57.86 -81.28
N ALA A 131 22.09 56.74 -81.78
CA ALA A 131 22.31 56.32 -83.16
C ALA A 131 21.67 57.30 -84.17
N THR A 132 20.46 57.80 -83.88
CA THR A 132 19.79 58.82 -84.70
C THR A 132 20.56 60.14 -84.70
N GLU A 133 21.06 60.58 -83.54
CA GLU A 133 21.91 61.78 -83.43
C GLU A 133 23.20 61.64 -84.25
N ARG A 134 23.87 60.48 -84.18
CA ARG A 134 25.06 60.20 -85.00
C ARG A 134 24.74 60.23 -86.49
N GLN A 135 23.61 59.65 -86.92
CA GLN A 135 23.18 59.72 -88.32
C GLN A 135 22.93 61.16 -88.77
N HIS A 136 22.32 62.00 -87.93
CA HIS A 136 22.15 63.43 -88.22
C HIS A 136 23.49 64.16 -88.34
N MET A 137 24.46 63.87 -87.48
CA MET A 137 25.80 64.47 -87.59
C MET A 137 26.51 64.05 -88.88
N ILE A 138 26.49 62.76 -89.23
CA ILE A 138 27.08 62.26 -90.48
C ILE A 138 26.41 62.91 -91.71
N ALA A 139 25.08 63.08 -91.67
CA ALA A 139 24.36 63.76 -92.75
C ALA A 139 24.80 65.24 -92.88
N ASN A 140 24.89 65.97 -91.76
CA ASN A 140 25.35 67.36 -91.76
C ASN A 140 26.81 67.50 -92.24
N GLU A 141 27.70 66.58 -91.86
CA GLU A 141 29.08 66.54 -92.36
C GLU A 141 29.11 66.30 -93.87
N ARG A 142 28.33 65.34 -94.36
CA ARG A 142 28.21 65.05 -95.80
C ARG A 142 27.71 66.27 -96.58
N ASP A 143 26.68 66.95 -96.07
CA ASP A 143 26.13 68.15 -96.70
C ASP A 143 27.15 69.30 -96.68
N SER A 144 27.92 69.44 -95.60
CA SER A 144 29.00 70.43 -95.51
C SER A 144 30.13 70.16 -96.51
N VAL A 145 30.54 68.89 -96.66
CA VAL A 145 31.53 68.46 -97.67
C VAL A 145 31.00 68.71 -99.07
N TRP A 146 29.74 68.39 -99.34
CA TRP A 146 29.11 68.64 -100.63
C TRP A 146 29.08 70.14 -100.97
N VAL A 147 28.68 71.00 -100.02
CA VAL A 147 28.71 72.46 -100.20
C VAL A 147 30.13 72.96 -100.47
N ALA A 148 31.15 72.42 -99.79
CA ALA A 148 32.54 72.78 -100.02
C ALA A 148 33.03 72.37 -101.43
N GLN A 149 32.70 71.15 -101.88
CA GLN A 149 33.01 70.66 -103.23
C GLN A 149 32.32 71.50 -104.31
N CYS A 150 31.04 71.84 -104.13
CA CYS A 150 30.33 72.73 -105.04
C CYS A 150 30.98 74.11 -105.12
N ARG A 151 31.36 74.72 -103.98
CA ARG A 151 32.10 75.99 -103.97
C ARG A 151 33.43 75.89 -104.72
N GLN A 152 34.18 74.81 -104.50
CA GLN A 152 35.46 74.59 -105.17
C GLN A 152 35.29 74.42 -106.68
N HIS A 153 34.26 73.70 -107.12
CA HIS A 153 33.96 73.52 -108.54
C HIS A 153 33.57 74.86 -109.21
N VAL A 154 32.70 75.65 -108.57
CA VAL A 154 32.35 77.00 -109.04
C VAL A 154 33.59 77.88 -109.13
N GLN A 155 34.47 77.85 -108.13
CA GLN A 155 35.71 78.62 -108.14
C GLN A 155 36.65 78.19 -109.28
N ALA A 156 36.76 76.88 -109.55
CA ALA A 156 37.56 76.37 -110.65
C ALA A 156 37.02 76.84 -112.01
N GLN A 157 35.71 76.79 -112.23
CA GLN A 157 35.09 77.30 -113.46
C GLN A 157 35.29 78.81 -113.63
N CYS A 158 35.20 79.61 -112.56
CA CYS A 158 35.52 81.04 -112.63
C CYS A 158 36.99 81.28 -113.02
N ASN A 159 37.93 80.48 -112.51
CA ASN A 159 39.35 80.59 -112.84
C ASN A 159 39.65 80.19 -114.29
N GLU A 160 39.02 79.12 -114.80
CA GLU A 160 39.13 78.69 -116.20
C GLU A 160 38.57 79.75 -117.16
N LEU A 161 37.42 80.35 -116.83
CA LEU A 161 36.85 81.44 -117.61
C LEU A 161 37.78 82.66 -117.66
N ALA A 162 38.40 83.01 -116.52
CA ALA A 162 39.39 84.08 -116.45
C ALA A 162 40.70 83.75 -117.20
N ALA A 163 41.09 82.48 -117.29
CA ALA A 163 42.24 82.05 -118.08
C ALA A 163 41.94 82.12 -119.59
N SER A 164 40.80 81.59 -120.03
CA SER A 164 40.34 81.66 -121.42
C SER A 164 40.19 83.11 -121.90
N HIS A 165 39.66 84.00 -121.04
CA HIS A 165 39.58 85.43 -121.36
C HIS A 165 40.97 86.07 -121.56
N ARG A 166 41.98 85.73 -120.74
CA ARG A 166 43.36 86.23 -120.89
C ARG A 166 44.02 85.70 -122.17
N GLU A 167 43.80 84.44 -122.51
CA GLU A 167 44.35 83.82 -123.71
C GLU A 167 43.74 84.42 -124.98
N ALA A 168 42.43 84.65 -125.01
CA ALA A 168 41.76 85.35 -126.10
C ALA A 168 42.29 86.79 -126.30
N MET A 169 42.53 87.53 -125.20
CA MET A 169 43.16 88.85 -125.26
C MET A 169 44.58 88.81 -125.81
N HIS A 170 45.36 87.78 -125.47
CA HIS A 170 46.74 87.65 -125.95
C HIS A 170 46.81 87.33 -127.46
N VAL A 171 45.92 86.47 -127.95
CA VAL A 171 45.85 86.11 -129.38
C VAL A 171 45.46 87.32 -130.24
N LEU A 172 44.47 88.11 -129.80
CA LEU A 172 44.07 89.35 -130.48
C LEU A 172 45.23 90.36 -130.55
N THR A 173 46.02 90.46 -129.49
CA THR A 173 47.15 91.39 -129.44
C THR A 173 48.29 90.94 -130.38
N SER A 174 48.55 89.63 -130.50
CA SER A 174 49.60 89.11 -131.40
C SER A 174 49.23 89.15 -132.88
N GLN A 175 47.95 88.94 -133.22
CA GLN A 175 47.50 89.02 -134.61
C GLN A 175 47.62 90.46 -135.14
N HIS A 176 47.25 91.45 -134.33
CA HIS A 176 47.41 92.86 -134.68
C HIS A 176 48.87 93.26 -134.94
N ALA A 177 49.83 92.66 -134.24
CA ALA A 177 51.27 92.96 -134.41
C ALA A 177 51.86 92.35 -135.71
N GLN A 178 51.37 91.18 -136.14
CA GLN A 178 51.86 90.49 -137.33
C GLN A 178 51.36 91.15 -138.62
N GLU A 179 50.10 91.59 -138.65
CA GLU A 179 49.51 92.28 -139.81
C GLU A 179 50.21 93.61 -140.11
N VAL A 180 50.74 94.31 -139.10
CA VAL A 180 51.51 95.55 -139.25
C VAL A 180 52.91 95.28 -139.85
N ALA A 181 53.49 94.10 -139.62
CA ALA A 181 54.83 93.73 -140.12
C ALA A 181 54.82 93.31 -141.60
N ASP A 182 53.81 92.57 -142.04
CA ASP A 182 53.72 92.03 -143.40
C ASP A 182 53.50 93.14 -144.45
N VAL A 183 52.78 94.21 -144.08
CA VAL A 183 52.57 95.39 -144.93
C VAL A 183 53.87 96.19 -145.15
N ALA A 184 54.78 96.22 -144.17
CA ALA A 184 56.06 96.91 -144.27
C ALA A 184 57.06 96.19 -145.21
N GLN A 185 57.00 94.85 -145.27
CA GLN A 185 57.92 94.04 -146.08
C GLN A 185 57.57 94.04 -147.57
N HIS A 186 56.28 94.11 -147.90
CA HIS A 186 55.78 94.09 -149.28
C HIS A 186 56.20 95.34 -150.10
N TRP A 187 56.32 96.51 -149.47
CA TRP A 187 56.66 97.77 -150.16
C TRP A 187 58.16 97.97 -150.39
N THR A 188 59.02 97.20 -149.72
CA THR A 188 60.48 97.37 -149.78
C THR A 188 61.13 96.68 -151.00
N THR A 189 60.49 95.64 -151.54
CA THR A 189 61.12 94.74 -152.54
C THR A 189 60.75 95.07 -154.00
N ARG A 190 59.81 96.00 -154.23
CA ARG A 190 59.21 96.24 -155.56
C ARG A 190 59.83 97.41 -156.35
N LEU A 191 60.90 98.02 -155.86
CA LEU A 191 61.53 99.26 -156.39
C LEU A 191 62.93 99.06 -157.03
N GLY A 192 63.29 97.84 -157.44
CA GLY A 192 64.61 97.50 -158.00
C GLY A 192 64.62 97.24 -159.51
N ASP A 193 63.93 98.10 -160.26
CA ASP A 193 64.07 98.49 -161.67
C ASP A 193 64.77 97.57 -162.71
N CYS A 194 64.00 97.28 -163.75
CA CYS A 194 64.40 96.90 -165.10
C CYS A 194 65.09 98.04 -165.88
N ASP A 195 65.80 97.70 -166.96
CA ASP A 195 65.69 98.29 -168.32
C ASP A 195 66.91 97.87 -169.16
N SER A 196 66.88 97.62 -170.47
CA SER A 196 65.89 97.51 -171.54
C SER A 196 66.67 96.82 -172.70
N LYS A 197 66.14 96.32 -173.83
CA LYS A 197 65.22 97.01 -174.74
C LYS A 197 64.78 96.03 -175.84
N GLU A 198 63.47 96.01 -176.04
CA GLU A 198 62.78 95.91 -177.33
C GLU A 198 63.45 95.08 -178.46
N ALA A 199 63.28 93.76 -178.43
CA ALA A 199 63.13 92.91 -179.64
C ALA A 199 62.66 91.47 -179.32
N LEU A 200 63.00 90.94 -178.12
CA LEU A 200 62.64 89.58 -177.65
C LEU A 200 61.23 89.45 -177.02
N LYS A 201 60.61 90.58 -176.63
CA LYS A 201 59.32 90.67 -175.91
C LYS A 201 58.19 89.82 -176.52
N VAL A 202 58.05 89.81 -177.84
CA VAL A 202 56.84 89.23 -178.46
C VAL A 202 56.89 87.69 -178.58
N CYS A 203 58.10 87.11 -178.70
CA CYS A 203 58.26 85.65 -178.73
C CYS A 203 58.34 85.05 -177.31
N GLU A 204 58.91 85.80 -176.37
CA GLU A 204 59.01 85.39 -174.96
C GLU A 204 57.64 85.42 -174.26
N GLU A 205 56.78 86.39 -174.55
CA GLU A 205 55.42 86.46 -173.98
C GLU A 205 54.56 85.23 -174.29
N LYS A 206 54.67 84.64 -175.49
CA LYS A 206 53.88 83.43 -175.82
C LYS A 206 54.43 82.16 -175.18
N PHE A 207 55.74 82.04 -174.98
CA PHE A 207 56.34 80.87 -174.32
C PHE A 207 56.19 80.96 -172.80
N GLN A 208 56.42 82.14 -172.20
CA GLN A 208 56.25 82.39 -170.75
C GLN A 208 54.80 82.17 -170.32
N LEU A 209 53.81 82.60 -171.11
CA LEU A 209 52.40 82.37 -170.78
C LEU A 209 52.04 80.88 -170.81
N ALA A 210 52.53 80.13 -171.80
CA ALA A 210 52.26 78.68 -171.90
C ALA A 210 52.95 77.89 -170.78
N LEU A 211 54.20 78.24 -170.44
CA LEU A 211 54.95 77.62 -169.34
C LEU A 211 54.33 77.95 -167.98
N ALA A 212 54.02 79.22 -167.71
CA ALA A 212 53.38 79.62 -166.45
C ALA A 212 52.03 78.92 -166.25
N THR A 213 51.23 78.77 -167.31
CA THR A 213 49.91 78.12 -167.20
C THR A 213 50.04 76.62 -166.94
N LYS A 214 50.96 75.92 -167.62
CA LYS A 214 51.19 74.47 -167.41
C LYS A 214 51.83 74.18 -166.04
N THR A 215 52.76 75.01 -165.59
CA THR A 215 53.41 74.87 -164.27
C THR A 215 52.43 75.16 -163.14
N ALA A 216 51.58 76.19 -163.26
CA ALA A 216 50.54 76.49 -162.28
C ALA A 216 49.50 75.36 -162.17
N GLN A 217 49.10 74.76 -163.29
CA GLN A 217 48.16 73.64 -163.30
C GLN A 217 48.75 72.37 -162.65
N LEU A 218 50.02 72.05 -162.92
CA LEU A 218 50.68 70.90 -162.29
C LEU A 218 50.95 71.14 -160.80
N GLN A 219 51.34 72.36 -160.41
CA GLN A 219 51.53 72.73 -159.01
C GLN A 219 50.22 72.63 -158.24
N GLN A 220 49.14 73.19 -158.77
CA GLN A 220 47.81 73.12 -158.16
C GLN A 220 47.29 71.68 -158.07
N ALA A 221 47.53 70.84 -159.08
CA ALA A 221 47.16 69.42 -159.02
C ALA A 221 47.96 68.65 -157.95
N CYS A 222 49.26 68.95 -157.80
CA CYS A 222 50.12 68.34 -156.80
C CYS A 222 49.73 68.79 -155.38
N ASP A 223 49.50 70.08 -155.17
CA ASP A 223 49.09 70.65 -153.88
C ASP A 223 47.73 70.11 -153.45
N ASN A 224 46.79 69.98 -154.39
CA ASN A 224 45.48 69.37 -154.12
C ASN A 224 45.58 67.87 -153.77
N ALA A 225 46.46 67.12 -154.43
CA ALA A 225 46.68 65.70 -154.13
C ALA A 225 47.35 65.51 -152.75
N ILE A 226 48.33 66.34 -152.40
CA ILE A 226 48.99 66.33 -151.08
C ILE A 226 47.99 66.71 -149.98
N ALA A 227 47.18 67.75 -150.18
CA ALA A 227 46.15 68.15 -149.23
C ALA A 227 45.09 67.06 -149.03
N ALA A 228 44.67 66.39 -150.10
CA ALA A 228 43.75 65.26 -150.03
C ALA A 228 44.37 64.08 -149.25
N HIS A 229 45.58 63.65 -149.60
CA HIS A 229 46.26 62.56 -148.89
C HIS A 229 46.52 62.88 -147.41
N LYS A 230 46.90 64.12 -147.09
CA LYS A 230 47.08 64.57 -145.71
C LYS A 230 45.77 64.54 -144.93
N LYS A 231 44.67 64.98 -145.54
CA LYS A 231 43.34 64.94 -144.92
C LYS A 231 42.90 63.50 -144.65
N THR A 232 43.02 62.60 -145.64
CA THR A 232 42.65 61.19 -145.47
C THR A 232 43.52 60.49 -144.43
N ALA A 233 44.82 60.80 -144.37
CA ALA A 233 45.72 60.26 -143.36
C ALA A 233 45.40 60.77 -141.95
N GLN A 234 44.99 62.05 -141.83
CA GLN A 234 44.58 62.64 -140.56
C GLN A 234 43.28 62.02 -140.06
N GLU A 235 42.28 61.86 -140.93
CA GLU A 235 41.00 61.22 -140.59
C GLU A 235 41.20 59.77 -140.15
N ALA A 236 42.06 59.01 -140.84
CA ALA A 236 42.39 57.64 -140.44
C ALA A 236 43.15 57.56 -139.10
N LEU A 237 44.01 58.54 -138.80
CA LEU A 237 44.70 58.63 -137.51
C LEU A 237 43.71 58.96 -136.39
N ASP A 238 42.84 59.94 -136.60
CA ASP A 238 41.85 60.38 -135.61
C ASP A 238 40.86 59.24 -135.30
N GLU A 239 40.44 58.47 -136.31
CA GLU A 239 39.58 57.29 -136.15
C GLU A 239 40.28 56.15 -135.39
N ALA A 240 41.56 55.88 -135.68
CA ALA A 240 42.35 54.90 -134.94
C ALA A 240 42.58 55.31 -133.48
N VAL A 241 42.81 56.61 -133.22
CA VAL A 241 42.97 57.16 -131.87
C VAL A 241 41.65 57.10 -131.09
N ALA A 242 40.52 57.41 -131.72
CA ALA A 242 39.20 57.27 -131.09
C ALA A 242 38.88 55.79 -130.75
N SER A 243 39.11 54.87 -131.68
CA SER A 243 38.87 53.43 -131.47
C SER A 243 39.74 52.83 -130.37
N THR A 244 41.02 53.22 -130.32
CA THR A 244 41.93 52.78 -129.25
C THR A 244 41.56 53.40 -127.91
N ARG A 245 41.18 54.69 -127.87
CA ARG A 245 40.69 55.36 -126.66
C ARG A 245 39.45 54.67 -126.10
N ASP A 246 38.43 54.43 -126.91
CA ASP A 246 37.19 53.80 -126.46
C ASP A 246 37.43 52.37 -125.95
N THR A 247 38.36 51.64 -126.57
CA THR A 247 38.74 50.29 -126.14
C THR A 247 39.51 50.32 -124.82
N VAL A 248 40.41 51.28 -124.62
CA VAL A 248 41.12 51.47 -123.36
C VAL A 248 40.16 51.92 -122.26
N GLU A 249 39.28 52.90 -122.50
CA GLU A 249 38.29 53.34 -121.52
C GLU A 249 37.35 52.20 -121.10
N ARG A 250 36.81 51.42 -122.05
CA ARG A 250 35.95 50.28 -121.73
C ARG A 250 36.67 49.17 -120.97
N THR A 251 37.91 48.84 -121.34
CA THR A 251 38.65 47.75 -120.69
C THR A 251 39.19 48.16 -119.33
N THR A 252 39.70 49.38 -119.18
CA THR A 252 40.20 49.90 -117.89
C THR A 252 39.08 50.19 -116.91
N ALA A 253 37.96 50.82 -117.34
CA ALA A 253 36.82 51.05 -116.46
C ALA A 253 36.24 49.73 -115.95
N LYS A 254 36.06 48.74 -116.84
CA LYS A 254 35.56 47.42 -116.44
C LYS A 254 36.54 46.69 -115.52
N ALA A 255 37.84 46.70 -115.80
CA ALA A 255 38.83 46.07 -114.94
C ALA A 255 38.89 46.72 -113.54
N VAL A 256 38.80 48.05 -113.47
CA VAL A 256 38.76 48.78 -112.20
C VAL A 256 37.47 48.49 -111.45
N GLU A 257 36.31 48.48 -112.11
CA GLU A 257 35.05 48.09 -111.48
C GLU A 257 35.07 46.66 -110.94
N ASP A 258 35.58 45.71 -111.72
CA ASP A 258 35.68 44.31 -111.32
C ASP A 258 36.63 44.15 -110.12
N GLU A 259 37.79 44.83 -110.13
CA GLU A 259 38.75 44.81 -109.02
C GLU A 259 38.17 45.45 -107.74
N TRP A 260 37.43 46.56 -107.87
CA TRP A 260 36.75 47.18 -106.72
C TRP A 260 35.62 46.31 -106.18
N ARG A 261 34.84 45.65 -107.06
CA ARG A 261 33.80 44.71 -106.64
C ARG A 261 34.39 43.51 -105.91
N GLU A 262 35.48 42.93 -106.41
CA GLU A 262 36.20 41.84 -105.73
C GLU A 262 36.74 42.27 -104.37
N LYS A 263 37.38 43.45 -104.27
CA LYS A 263 37.86 43.98 -102.98
C LYS A 263 36.73 44.24 -101.99
N LEU A 264 35.60 44.79 -102.44
CA LEU A 264 34.43 45.03 -101.60
C LEU A 264 33.78 43.72 -101.14
N LEU A 265 33.68 42.73 -102.02
CA LEU A 265 33.18 41.40 -101.66
C LEU A 265 34.11 40.70 -100.66
N ALA A 266 35.42 40.75 -100.88
CA ALA A 266 36.41 40.19 -99.96
C ALA A 266 36.36 40.88 -98.59
N GLN A 267 36.25 42.22 -98.54
CA GLN A 267 36.07 42.96 -97.29
C GLN A 267 34.74 42.62 -96.61
N LYS A 268 33.66 42.49 -97.37
CA LYS A 268 32.36 42.11 -96.83
C LYS A 268 32.42 40.72 -96.19
N VAL A 269 32.98 39.72 -96.87
CA VAL A 269 33.13 38.36 -96.34
C VAL A 269 34.01 38.36 -95.08
N ALA A 270 35.14 39.06 -95.10
CA ALA A 270 36.01 39.17 -93.94
C ALA A 270 35.32 39.82 -92.73
N LEU A 271 34.49 40.84 -92.95
CA LEU A 271 33.69 41.47 -91.89
C LEU A 271 32.56 40.55 -91.39
N GLU A 272 31.90 39.82 -92.28
CA GLU A 272 30.87 38.83 -91.90
C GLU A 272 31.47 37.68 -91.07
N GLU A 273 32.64 37.17 -91.45
CA GLU A 273 33.39 36.16 -90.69
C GLU A 273 33.85 36.70 -89.33
N ALA A 274 34.38 37.93 -89.28
CA ALA A 274 34.79 38.56 -88.03
C ALA A 274 33.60 38.79 -87.07
N LEU A 275 32.45 39.19 -87.62
CA LEU A 275 31.23 39.41 -86.85
C LEU A 275 30.65 38.09 -86.35
N GLN A 276 30.68 37.03 -87.17
CA GLN A 276 30.33 35.68 -86.71
C GLN A 276 31.26 35.19 -85.61
N GLN A 277 32.58 35.35 -85.75
CA GLN A 277 33.52 34.97 -84.69
C GLN A 277 33.24 35.73 -83.38
N ALA A 278 33.02 37.05 -83.46
CA ALA A 278 32.67 37.86 -82.31
C ALA A 278 31.35 37.39 -81.64
N CYS A 279 30.33 37.04 -82.43
CA CYS A 279 29.09 36.48 -81.90
C CYS A 279 29.32 35.15 -81.18
N HIS A 280 30.06 34.22 -81.79
CA HIS A 280 30.37 32.92 -81.16
C HIS A 280 31.19 33.10 -79.87
N GLU A 281 32.15 34.03 -79.84
CA GLU A 281 32.91 34.34 -78.63
C GLU A 281 32.03 34.91 -77.51
N VAL A 282 31.10 35.81 -77.85
CA VAL A 282 30.15 36.37 -76.88
C VAL A 282 29.21 35.29 -76.35
N GLU A 283 28.65 34.45 -77.23
CA GLU A 283 27.80 33.32 -76.84
C GLU A 283 28.54 32.34 -75.93
N ALA A 284 29.78 32.00 -76.27
CA ALA A 284 30.62 31.12 -75.45
C ALA A 284 30.89 31.73 -74.06
N ARG A 285 31.21 33.03 -73.99
CA ARG A 285 31.41 33.73 -72.71
C ARG A 285 30.13 33.78 -71.89
N VAL A 286 28.99 34.08 -72.51
CA VAL A 286 27.70 34.13 -71.81
C VAL A 286 27.33 32.74 -71.27
N LEU A 287 27.49 31.69 -72.07
CA LEU A 287 27.27 30.30 -71.64
C LEU A 287 28.20 29.93 -70.49
N GLN A 288 29.49 30.24 -70.59
CA GLN A 288 30.46 29.97 -69.53
C GLN A 288 30.07 30.69 -68.23
N THR A 289 29.77 31.98 -68.30
CA THR A 289 29.39 32.78 -67.12
C THR A 289 28.10 32.26 -66.49
N SER A 290 27.12 31.87 -67.30
CA SER A 290 25.86 31.26 -66.84
C SER A 290 26.10 29.92 -66.15
N VAL A 291 26.92 29.04 -66.74
CA VAL A 291 27.28 27.75 -66.14
C VAL A 291 28.00 27.96 -64.81
N GLU A 292 28.96 28.88 -64.74
CA GLU A 292 29.68 29.21 -63.51
C GLU A 292 28.73 29.77 -62.43
N GLN A 293 27.80 30.67 -62.79
CA GLN A 293 26.78 31.19 -61.88
C GLN A 293 25.87 30.09 -61.36
N HIS A 294 25.37 29.21 -62.23
CA HIS A 294 24.56 28.07 -61.83
C HIS A 294 25.32 27.08 -60.95
N HIS A 295 26.61 26.85 -61.22
CA HIS A 295 27.44 25.98 -60.40
C HIS A 295 27.67 26.56 -59.00
N VAL A 296 27.93 27.86 -58.89
CA VAL A 296 28.05 28.56 -57.60
C VAL A 296 26.72 28.54 -56.85
N ALA A 297 25.60 28.83 -57.52
CA ALA A 297 24.28 28.81 -56.91
C ALA A 297 23.90 27.40 -56.40
N LEU A 298 24.20 26.36 -57.19
CA LEU A 298 23.98 24.97 -56.79
C LEU A 298 24.81 24.62 -55.56
N LYS A 299 26.10 24.95 -55.55
CA LYS A 299 26.98 24.70 -54.40
C LYS A 299 26.51 25.43 -53.14
N GLN A 300 26.11 26.69 -53.25
CA GLN A 300 25.54 27.46 -52.13
C GLN A 300 24.24 26.83 -51.61
N TRP A 301 23.38 26.35 -52.52
CA TRP A 301 22.15 25.66 -52.14
C TRP A 301 22.43 24.33 -51.43
N GLU A 302 23.38 23.53 -51.93
CA GLU A 302 23.82 22.28 -51.29
C GLU A 302 24.41 22.53 -49.90
N GLU A 303 25.27 23.53 -49.74
CA GLU A 303 25.85 23.93 -48.45
C GLU A 303 24.76 24.42 -47.48
N ALA A 304 23.81 25.23 -47.95
CA ALA A 304 22.68 25.68 -47.15
C ALA A 304 21.79 24.51 -46.70
N LYS A 305 21.52 23.55 -47.59
CA LYS A 305 20.74 22.35 -47.26
C LYS A 305 21.48 21.43 -46.31
N ALA A 306 22.80 21.26 -46.47
CA ALA A 306 23.62 20.52 -45.52
C ALA A 306 23.61 21.18 -44.13
N ALA A 307 23.67 22.51 -44.05
CA ALA A 307 23.58 23.26 -42.80
C ALA A 307 22.19 23.13 -42.14
N GLU A 308 21.10 23.22 -42.90
CA GLU A 308 19.75 22.97 -42.38
C GLU A 308 19.61 21.55 -41.85
N LEU A 309 20.12 20.56 -42.59
CA LEU A 309 20.05 19.15 -42.21
C LEU A 309 20.87 18.88 -40.94
N ALA A 310 22.06 19.47 -40.83
CA ALA A 310 22.87 19.43 -39.60
C ALA A 310 22.17 20.11 -38.42
N LYS A 311 21.50 21.25 -38.65
CA LYS A 311 20.71 21.94 -37.62
C LYS A 311 19.54 21.08 -37.13
N VAL A 312 18.78 20.48 -38.05
CA VAL A 312 17.67 19.57 -37.72
C VAL A 312 18.19 18.35 -36.95
N GLN A 313 19.29 17.73 -37.40
CA GLN A 313 19.91 16.62 -36.69
C GLN A 313 20.36 17.00 -35.28
N SER A 314 20.98 18.17 -35.10
CA SER A 314 21.39 18.65 -33.77
C SER A 314 20.20 18.92 -32.87
N THR A 315 19.12 19.48 -33.42
CA THR A 315 17.89 19.79 -32.68
C THR A 315 17.20 18.50 -32.25
N LEU A 316 17.06 17.52 -33.14
CA LEU A 316 16.50 16.21 -32.82
C LEU A 316 17.34 15.48 -31.77
N ARG A 317 18.67 15.48 -31.91
CA ARG A 317 19.56 14.89 -30.88
C ARG A 317 19.39 15.58 -29.53
N GLY A 318 19.29 16.91 -29.51
CA GLY A 318 19.01 17.68 -28.30
C GLY A 318 17.65 17.33 -27.68
N GLN A 319 16.60 17.24 -28.50
CA GLN A 319 15.25 16.85 -28.06
C GLN A 319 15.23 15.43 -27.51
N PHE A 320 15.87 14.46 -28.18
CA PHE A 320 15.97 13.09 -27.68
C PHE A 320 16.75 13.00 -26.37
N ALA A 321 17.88 13.72 -26.26
CA ALA A 321 18.66 13.78 -25.03
C ALA A 321 17.84 14.39 -23.88
N GLN A 322 17.12 15.49 -24.14
CA GLN A 322 16.25 16.13 -23.17
C GLN A 322 15.10 15.21 -22.75
N GLN A 323 14.40 14.58 -23.70
CA GLN A 323 13.30 13.67 -23.41
C GLN A 323 13.77 12.44 -22.62
N THR A 324 14.96 11.94 -22.91
CA THR A 324 15.58 10.83 -22.17
C THR A 324 15.98 11.27 -20.77
N HIS A 325 16.53 12.48 -20.61
CA HIS A 325 16.83 13.02 -19.29
C HIS A 325 15.55 13.24 -18.46
N ASP A 326 14.52 13.82 -19.06
CA ASP A 326 13.24 14.08 -18.39
C ASP A 326 12.53 12.78 -17.99
N SER A 327 12.57 11.75 -18.84
CA SER A 327 12.03 10.42 -18.52
C SER A 327 12.83 9.72 -17.43
N GLU A 328 14.17 9.82 -17.44
CA GLU A 328 15.01 9.33 -16.35
C GLU A 328 14.71 10.05 -15.03
N MET A 329 14.55 11.38 -15.05
CA MET A 329 14.24 12.15 -13.85
C MET A 329 12.84 11.84 -13.33
N ALA A 330 11.86 11.62 -14.21
CA ALA A 330 10.53 11.14 -13.83
C ALA A 330 10.60 9.76 -13.18
N LEU A 331 11.32 8.80 -13.79
CA LEU A 331 11.56 7.47 -13.24
C LEU A 331 12.32 7.52 -11.90
N ARG A 332 13.30 8.42 -11.75
CA ARG A 332 14.00 8.63 -10.47
C ARG A 332 13.03 9.10 -9.40
N ARG A 333 12.21 10.12 -9.68
CA ARG A 333 11.19 10.61 -8.72
C ARG A 333 10.18 9.54 -8.35
N GLU A 334 9.70 8.76 -9.32
CA GLU A 334 8.76 7.66 -9.08
C GLU A 334 9.39 6.59 -8.17
N LYS A 335 10.64 6.21 -8.43
CA LYS A 335 11.39 5.30 -7.55
C LYS A 335 11.62 5.89 -6.16
N GLU A 336 11.93 7.17 -6.06
CA GLU A 336 12.17 7.86 -4.78
C GLU A 336 10.88 7.90 -3.94
N ILE A 337 9.73 8.17 -4.56
CA ILE A 337 8.41 8.09 -3.92
C ILE A 337 8.12 6.66 -3.47
N ALA A 338 8.38 5.64 -4.31
CA ALA A 338 8.16 4.24 -3.95
C ALA A 338 9.06 3.80 -2.78
N VAL A 339 10.34 4.21 -2.78
CA VAL A 339 11.28 3.96 -1.67
C VAL A 339 10.80 4.65 -0.40
N GLN A 340 10.35 5.91 -0.49
CA GLN A 340 9.81 6.64 0.65
C GLN A 340 8.56 5.95 1.23
N ALA A 341 7.64 5.52 0.38
CA ALA A 341 6.44 4.79 0.81
C ALA A 341 6.79 3.47 1.52
N VAL A 342 7.80 2.73 1.02
CA VAL A 342 8.30 1.52 1.70
C VAL A 342 8.94 1.87 3.05
N ASN A 343 9.70 2.96 3.12
CA ASN A 343 10.32 3.42 4.36
C ASN A 343 9.27 3.82 5.40
N ASP A 344 8.23 4.55 4.99
CA ASP A 344 7.12 4.94 5.85
C ASP A 344 6.36 3.70 6.36
N GLN A 345 6.13 2.69 5.50
CA GLN A 345 5.54 1.41 5.94
C GLN A 345 6.41 0.67 6.95
N TRP A 346 7.74 0.69 6.78
CA TRP A 346 8.66 0.11 7.75
C TRP A 346 8.67 0.86 9.08
N ALA A 347 8.64 2.19 9.04
CA ALA A 347 8.51 3.01 10.25
C ALA A 347 7.21 2.69 11.00
N MET A 348 6.07 2.62 10.31
CA MET A 348 4.79 2.23 10.92
C MET A 348 4.83 0.83 11.53
N LYS A 349 5.45 -0.14 10.86
CA LYS A 349 5.62 -1.50 11.42
C LYS A 349 6.54 -1.51 12.63
N LEU A 350 7.59 -0.70 12.62
CA LEU A 350 8.50 -0.58 13.75
C LEU A 350 7.78 0.05 14.96
N ASP A 351 7.01 1.11 14.75
CA ASP A 351 6.18 1.72 15.80
C ASP A 351 5.16 0.73 16.36
N ALA A 352 4.48 -0.04 15.50
CA ALA A 352 3.55 -1.09 15.92
C ALA A 352 4.24 -2.20 16.73
N LEU A 353 5.43 -2.65 16.31
CA LEU A 353 6.22 -3.63 17.07
C LEU A 353 6.64 -3.07 18.44
N THR A 354 7.04 -1.82 18.49
CA THR A 354 7.43 -1.14 19.73
C THR A 354 6.24 -1.04 20.68
N SER A 355 5.05 -0.71 20.17
CA SER A 355 3.81 -0.70 20.94
C SER A 355 3.40 -2.09 21.45
N VAL A 356 3.56 -3.14 20.63
CA VAL A 356 3.30 -4.52 21.05
C VAL A 356 4.28 -4.98 22.12
N GLN A 357 5.57 -4.61 22.00
CA GLN A 357 6.56 -4.89 23.05
C GLN A 357 6.18 -4.23 24.37
N GLN A 358 5.80 -2.95 24.34
CA GLN A 358 5.38 -2.24 25.54
C GLN A 358 4.12 -2.87 26.16
N ALA A 359 3.12 -3.24 25.35
CA ALA A 359 1.93 -3.93 25.85
C ALA A 359 2.24 -5.33 26.42
N LEU A 360 3.27 -6.00 25.90
CA LEU A 360 3.73 -7.28 26.44
C LEU A 360 4.41 -7.09 27.79
N GLU A 361 5.30 -6.10 27.92
CA GLU A 361 5.93 -5.74 29.20
C GLU A 361 4.87 -5.40 30.26
N GLU A 362 3.88 -4.57 29.91
CA GLU A 362 2.77 -4.23 30.82
C GLU A 362 1.93 -5.46 31.22
N ALA A 363 1.73 -6.42 30.32
CA ALA A 363 1.02 -7.66 30.61
C ALA A 363 1.85 -8.63 31.48
N GLU A 364 3.17 -8.67 31.27
CA GLU A 364 4.10 -9.46 32.10
C GLU A 364 4.15 -8.91 33.53
N ASP A 365 4.23 -7.58 33.69
CA ASP A 365 4.17 -6.90 34.99
C ASP A 365 2.83 -7.16 35.70
N ALA A 366 1.70 -7.01 34.98
CA ALA A 366 0.38 -7.30 35.56
C ALA A 366 0.21 -8.77 35.97
N SER A 367 0.79 -9.71 35.21
CA SER A 367 0.80 -11.13 35.55
C SER A 367 1.64 -11.39 36.80
N PHE A 368 2.79 -10.72 36.93
CA PHE A 368 3.63 -10.79 38.13
C PHE A 368 2.89 -10.27 39.37
N ASP A 369 2.25 -9.11 39.26
CA ASP A 369 1.45 -8.52 40.35
C ASP A 369 0.31 -9.46 40.78
N LEU A 370 -0.45 -10.02 39.83
CA LEU A 370 -1.50 -10.99 40.11
C LEU A 370 -0.96 -12.26 40.79
N GLN A 371 0.25 -12.71 40.43
CA GLN A 371 0.88 -13.86 41.04
C GLN A 371 1.30 -13.58 42.49
N GLU A 372 1.78 -12.37 42.77
CA GLU A 372 2.07 -11.92 44.13
C GLU A 372 0.79 -11.79 44.97
N GLU A 373 -0.26 -11.18 44.44
CA GLU A 373 -1.57 -11.10 45.10
C GLU A 373 -2.14 -12.48 45.41
N LEU A 374 -2.07 -13.42 44.46
CA LEU A 374 -2.51 -14.80 44.68
C LEU A 374 -1.69 -15.50 45.78
N ALA A 375 -0.38 -15.24 45.86
CA ALA A 375 0.48 -15.78 46.90
C ALA A 375 0.12 -15.21 48.28
N THR A 376 -0.19 -13.91 48.38
CA THR A 376 -0.64 -13.30 49.64
C THR A 376 -2.02 -13.82 50.06
N LEU A 377 -2.96 -13.96 49.14
CA LEU A 377 -4.29 -14.52 49.39
C LEU A 377 -4.20 -15.97 49.89
N LYS A 378 -3.36 -16.80 49.26
CA LYS A 378 -3.09 -18.18 49.72
C LYS A 378 -2.55 -18.20 51.15
N LYS A 379 -1.59 -17.33 51.49
CA LYS A 379 -1.06 -17.21 52.86
C LYS A 379 -2.17 -16.83 53.86
N GLN A 380 -3.03 -15.86 53.51
CA GLN A 380 -4.15 -15.46 54.37
C GLN A 380 -5.20 -16.56 54.54
N HIS A 381 -5.50 -17.32 53.48
CA HIS A 381 -6.44 -18.43 53.54
C HIS A 381 -5.92 -19.57 54.42
N VAL A 382 -4.65 -19.94 54.26
CA VAL A 382 -3.97 -20.94 55.12
C VAL A 382 -4.00 -20.48 56.57
N PHE A 383 -3.67 -19.21 56.84
CA PHE A 383 -3.72 -18.65 58.19
C PHE A 383 -5.13 -18.73 58.81
N ARG A 384 -6.18 -18.37 58.06
CA ARG A 384 -7.57 -18.49 58.52
C ARG A 384 -7.96 -19.94 58.84
N HIS A 385 -7.61 -20.89 57.98
CA HIS A 385 -7.88 -22.31 58.21
C HIS A 385 -7.17 -22.83 59.47
N VAL A 386 -5.90 -22.47 59.67
CA VAL A 386 -5.14 -22.86 60.87
C VAL A 386 -5.78 -22.29 62.14
N MET A 387 -6.26 -21.04 62.11
CA MET A 387 -6.96 -20.42 63.24
C MET A 387 -8.31 -21.10 63.55
N LEU A 388 -9.08 -21.44 62.52
CA LEU A 388 -10.34 -22.19 62.66
C LEU A 388 -10.11 -23.56 63.28
N VAL A 389 -9.14 -24.33 62.77
CA VAL A 389 -8.78 -25.66 63.29
C VAL A 389 -8.29 -25.56 64.73
N HIS A 390 -7.43 -24.58 65.07
CA HIS A 390 -6.99 -24.36 66.44
C HIS A 390 -8.16 -24.04 67.39
N SER A 391 -9.11 -23.23 66.94
CA SER A 391 -10.30 -22.90 67.74
C SER A 391 -11.22 -24.12 67.94
N GLY A 392 -11.33 -24.98 66.92
CA GLY A 392 -12.09 -26.24 66.98
C GLY A 392 -11.44 -27.26 67.92
N MET A 393 -10.13 -27.46 67.82
CA MET A 393 -9.38 -28.35 68.73
C MET A 393 -9.50 -27.90 70.19
N ARG A 394 -9.43 -26.59 70.46
CA ARG A 394 -9.56 -26.06 71.83
C ARG A 394 -10.94 -26.33 72.43
N LYS A 395 -12.01 -26.29 71.64
CA LYS A 395 -13.38 -26.63 72.10
C LYS A 395 -13.55 -28.13 72.34
N LEU A 396 -12.94 -28.98 71.52
CA LEU A 396 -12.98 -30.43 71.73
C LEU A 396 -12.23 -30.85 72.99
N GLN A 397 -11.07 -30.24 73.26
CA GLN A 397 -10.31 -30.49 74.49
C GLN A 397 -11.13 -30.15 75.75
N GLN A 398 -11.85 -29.02 75.75
CA GLN A 398 -12.69 -28.61 76.89
C GLN A 398 -13.85 -29.59 77.14
N LEU A 399 -14.44 -30.13 76.08
CA LEU A 399 -15.50 -31.13 76.19
C LEU A 399 -14.99 -32.47 76.74
N GLU A 400 -13.76 -32.86 76.39
CA GLU A 400 -13.12 -34.07 76.90
C GLU A 400 -12.86 -33.97 78.41
N ASP A 401 -12.30 -32.83 78.86
CA ASP A 401 -12.04 -32.58 80.28
C ASP A 401 -13.33 -32.57 81.13
N GLU A 402 -14.44 -32.04 80.60
CA GLU A 402 -15.75 -32.03 81.27
C GLU A 402 -16.34 -33.44 81.43
N VAL A 403 -16.18 -34.31 80.43
CA VAL A 403 -16.67 -35.70 80.48
C VAL A 403 -15.86 -36.53 81.48
N ASP A 404 -14.53 -36.38 81.50
CA ASP A 404 -13.67 -37.12 82.43
C ASP A 404 -13.94 -36.72 83.90
N SER A 405 -14.18 -35.43 84.17
CA SER A 405 -14.57 -34.96 85.51
C SER A 405 -15.90 -35.58 85.98
N VAL A 406 -16.88 -35.68 85.09
CA VAL A 406 -18.18 -36.30 85.39
C VAL A 406 -18.03 -37.79 85.70
N TYR A 407 -17.26 -38.52 84.89
CA TYR A 407 -17.02 -39.94 85.12
C TYR A 407 -16.35 -40.22 86.47
N GLY A 408 -15.36 -39.40 86.85
CA GLY A 408 -14.71 -39.48 88.16
C GLY A 408 -15.69 -39.28 89.32
N ASN A 409 -16.56 -38.27 89.24
CA ASN A 409 -17.52 -37.95 90.30
C ASN A 409 -18.62 -39.02 90.48
N VAL A 410 -19.07 -39.63 89.38
CA VAL A 410 -20.04 -40.73 89.43
C VAL A 410 -19.41 -41.98 90.06
N TYR A 411 -18.19 -42.31 89.67
CA TYR A 411 -17.48 -43.47 90.22
C TYR A 411 -17.25 -43.35 91.74
N ASP A 412 -16.81 -42.18 92.20
CA ASP A 412 -16.54 -41.94 93.62
C ASP A 412 -17.81 -42.02 94.49
N THR A 413 -18.93 -41.48 93.98
CA THR A 413 -20.24 -41.55 94.67
C THR A 413 -20.80 -42.97 94.72
N LEU A 414 -20.52 -43.81 93.72
CA LEU A 414 -21.02 -45.19 93.70
C LEU A 414 -20.24 -46.10 94.65
N VAL A 415 -18.91 -45.95 94.69
CA VAL A 415 -18.02 -46.90 95.37
C VAL A 415 -17.62 -46.46 96.78
N ASN A 416 -17.50 -45.15 97.02
CA ASN A 416 -16.91 -44.62 98.25
C ASN A 416 -17.90 -43.86 99.14
N TYR A 417 -19.16 -43.67 98.72
CA TYR A 417 -20.14 -42.92 99.51
C TYR A 417 -20.44 -43.60 100.85
N LYS A 418 -20.02 -42.95 101.95
CA LYS A 418 -20.23 -43.39 103.34
C LYS A 418 -19.82 -44.87 103.58
N ARG A 419 -18.82 -45.36 102.84
CA ARG A 419 -18.31 -46.75 102.91
C ARG A 419 -17.99 -47.20 104.33
N ASP A 420 -17.30 -46.37 105.10
CA ASP A 420 -16.91 -46.71 106.48
C ASP A 420 -18.13 -46.84 107.41
N GLN A 421 -19.19 -46.05 107.17
CA GLN A 421 -20.43 -46.13 107.94
C GLN A 421 -21.21 -47.40 107.62
N LEU A 422 -21.22 -47.85 106.36
CA LEU A 422 -21.83 -49.12 105.95
C LEU A 422 -21.08 -50.34 106.51
N VAL A 423 -19.74 -50.29 106.54
CA VAL A 423 -18.93 -51.34 107.16
C VAL A 423 -19.16 -51.40 108.68
N ALA A 424 -19.18 -50.25 109.35
CA ALA A 424 -19.48 -50.16 110.77
C ALA A 424 -20.90 -50.69 111.08
N HIS A 425 -21.90 -50.31 110.28
CA HIS A 425 -23.28 -50.78 110.40
C HIS A 425 -23.38 -52.31 110.30
N ARG A 426 -22.74 -52.93 109.29
CA ARG A 426 -22.72 -54.39 109.13
C ARG A 426 -22.13 -55.09 110.35
N SER A 427 -21.05 -54.56 110.91
CA SER A 427 -20.42 -55.13 112.11
C SER A 427 -21.35 -55.06 113.33
N ALA A 428 -22.02 -53.92 113.54
CA ALA A 428 -22.96 -53.72 114.65
C ALA A 428 -24.21 -54.60 114.51
N SER A 429 -24.78 -54.69 113.30
CA SER A 429 -25.96 -55.53 113.03
C SER A 429 -25.66 -57.01 113.26
N ASN A 430 -24.48 -57.51 112.88
CA ASN A 430 -24.09 -58.90 113.15
C ASN A 430 -23.99 -59.20 114.65
N VAL A 431 -23.46 -58.27 115.45
CA VAL A 431 -23.35 -58.42 116.91
C VAL A 431 -24.73 -58.48 117.55
N VAL A 432 -25.62 -57.52 117.25
CA VAL A 432 -26.96 -57.49 117.84
C VAL A 432 -27.79 -58.72 117.42
N THR A 433 -27.60 -59.22 116.18
CA THR A 433 -28.26 -60.45 115.70
C THR A 433 -27.82 -61.68 116.49
N SER A 434 -26.51 -61.79 116.75
CA SER A 434 -25.96 -62.88 117.56
C SER A 434 -26.46 -62.81 119.01
N GLU A 435 -26.50 -61.61 119.61
CA GLU A 435 -26.99 -61.40 120.98
C GLU A 435 -28.47 -61.75 121.12
N LEU A 436 -29.32 -61.35 120.16
CA LEU A 436 -30.74 -61.72 120.13
C LEU A 436 -30.94 -63.23 120.09
N SER A 437 -30.18 -63.94 119.25
CA SER A 437 -30.26 -65.41 119.16
C SER A 437 -29.88 -66.10 120.47
N VAL A 438 -28.84 -65.61 121.17
CA VAL A 438 -28.43 -66.15 122.48
C VAL A 438 -29.49 -65.88 123.55
N LEU A 439 -30.04 -64.65 123.60
CA LEU A 439 -31.07 -64.30 124.57
C LEU A 439 -32.34 -65.12 124.36
N GLN A 440 -32.73 -65.35 123.11
CA GLN A 440 -33.90 -66.19 122.79
C GLN A 440 -33.71 -67.64 123.26
N ALA A 441 -32.51 -68.20 123.11
CA ALA A 441 -32.19 -69.53 123.64
C ALA A 441 -32.20 -69.58 125.18
N GLN A 442 -31.66 -68.55 125.85
CA GLN A 442 -31.65 -68.47 127.31
C GLN A 442 -33.06 -68.34 127.90
N ILE A 443 -33.93 -67.53 127.27
CA ILE A 443 -35.34 -67.41 127.70
C ILE A 443 -36.04 -68.77 127.61
N ALA A 444 -35.84 -69.52 126.52
CA ALA A 444 -36.44 -70.83 126.35
C ALA A 444 -36.03 -71.83 127.45
N GLU A 445 -34.74 -71.83 127.82
CA GLU A 445 -34.23 -72.70 128.88
C GLU A 445 -34.77 -72.28 130.27
N VAL A 446 -34.85 -70.98 130.56
CA VAL A 446 -35.41 -70.48 131.83
C VAL A 446 -36.90 -70.80 131.94
N VAL A 447 -37.67 -70.69 130.85
CA VAL A 447 -39.09 -71.08 130.82
C VAL A 447 -39.25 -72.57 131.14
N LYS A 448 -38.41 -73.42 130.56
CA LYS A 448 -38.43 -74.87 130.80
C LYS A 448 -38.11 -75.22 132.25
N THR A 449 -37.05 -74.64 132.82
CA THR A 449 -36.69 -74.87 134.24
C THR A 449 -37.74 -74.33 135.21
N LYS A 450 -38.44 -73.25 134.84
CA LYS A 450 -39.58 -72.74 135.61
C LYS A 450 -40.72 -73.76 135.67
N SER A 451 -41.16 -74.28 134.51
CA SER A 451 -42.26 -75.24 134.46
C SER A 451 -41.94 -76.52 135.23
N GLU A 452 -40.70 -77.02 135.13
CA GLU A 452 -40.25 -78.18 135.91
C GLU A 452 -40.31 -77.91 137.43
N GLY A 453 -39.93 -76.70 137.85
CA GLY A 453 -40.03 -76.28 139.25
C GLY A 453 -41.46 -76.13 139.76
N GLU A 454 -42.39 -75.63 138.93
CA GLU A 454 -43.82 -75.54 139.25
C GLU A 454 -44.45 -76.92 139.45
N ASP A 455 -44.14 -77.87 138.55
CA ASP A 455 -44.59 -79.26 138.64
C ASP A 455 -44.12 -79.92 139.95
N GLU A 456 -42.86 -79.67 140.36
CA GLU A 456 -42.31 -80.18 141.64
C GLU A 456 -43.01 -79.58 142.88
N VAL A 457 -43.43 -78.32 142.84
CA VAL A 457 -44.23 -77.68 143.89
C VAL A 457 -45.61 -78.33 143.95
N GLN A 458 -46.24 -78.56 142.79
CA GLN A 458 -47.56 -79.16 142.70
C GLN A 458 -47.58 -80.60 143.22
N LYS A 459 -46.54 -81.38 142.89
CA LYS A 459 -46.38 -82.73 143.41
C LYS A 459 -46.23 -82.74 144.94
N ALA A 460 -45.41 -81.85 145.49
CA ALA A 460 -45.22 -81.76 146.94
C ALA A 460 -46.50 -81.31 147.67
N LEU A 461 -47.30 -80.42 147.08
CA LEU A 461 -48.61 -80.03 147.64
C LEU A 461 -49.60 -81.21 147.67
N ALA A 462 -49.57 -82.08 146.65
CA ALA A 462 -50.42 -83.27 146.63
C ALA A 462 -50.01 -84.28 147.71
N GLU A 463 -48.71 -84.49 147.92
CA GLU A 463 -48.16 -85.33 149.00
C GLU A 463 -48.46 -84.74 150.40
N LEU A 464 -48.51 -83.42 150.53
CA LEU A 464 -48.89 -82.77 151.78
C LEU A 464 -50.37 -83.03 152.10
N GLY A 465 -51.25 -82.90 151.10
CA GLY A 465 -52.68 -83.15 151.26
C GLY A 465 -53.00 -84.57 151.72
N SER A 466 -52.28 -85.58 151.21
CA SER A 466 -52.47 -86.96 151.67
C SER A 466 -52.00 -87.16 153.12
N LEU A 467 -50.92 -86.48 153.53
CA LEU A 467 -50.40 -86.55 154.89
C LEU A 467 -51.31 -85.85 155.91
N GLU A 468 -51.95 -84.74 155.51
CA GLU A 468 -52.98 -84.05 156.30
C GLU A 468 -54.21 -84.94 156.57
N GLU A 469 -54.70 -85.65 155.54
CA GLU A 469 -55.80 -86.62 155.68
C GLU A 469 -55.44 -87.75 156.66
N GLU A 470 -54.22 -88.28 156.56
CA GLU A 470 -53.78 -89.38 157.41
C GLU A 470 -53.62 -88.94 158.88
N ILE A 471 -53.16 -87.72 159.14
CA ILE A 471 -53.15 -87.10 160.48
C ILE A 471 -54.56 -86.94 161.05
N GLY A 472 -55.51 -86.51 160.21
CA GLY A 472 -56.91 -86.30 160.59
C GLY A 472 -57.61 -87.59 161.04
N ALA A 473 -57.21 -88.74 160.47
CA ALA A 473 -57.81 -90.05 160.76
C ALA A 473 -57.39 -90.67 162.11
N ILE A 474 -56.39 -90.14 162.80
CA ILE A 474 -55.86 -90.73 164.04
C ILE A 474 -56.79 -90.48 165.24
N GLN A 475 -57.37 -91.56 165.79
CA GLN A 475 -58.25 -91.54 166.96
C GLN A 475 -57.47 -91.68 168.29
N LEU A 476 -57.43 -90.60 169.08
CA LEU A 476 -56.62 -90.54 170.29
C LEU A 476 -57.24 -91.23 171.53
N MET A 477 -58.53 -91.58 171.48
CA MET A 477 -59.26 -92.22 172.57
C MET A 477 -59.87 -93.54 172.12
N LYS A 478 -59.72 -94.58 172.93
CA LYS A 478 -60.48 -95.82 172.78
C LYS A 478 -60.90 -96.30 174.17
N ASP A 479 -62.19 -96.53 174.36
CA ASP A 479 -62.80 -97.05 175.59
C ASP A 479 -62.43 -96.25 176.86
N GLY A 480 -62.37 -94.92 176.74
CA GLY A 480 -62.13 -94.00 177.87
C GLY A 480 -60.66 -93.91 178.32
N HIS A 481 -59.73 -94.53 177.59
CA HIS A 481 -58.29 -94.41 177.84
C HIS A 481 -57.58 -93.74 176.66
N VAL A 482 -56.64 -92.84 176.97
CA VAL A 482 -55.83 -92.15 175.96
C VAL A 482 -54.79 -93.12 175.43
N ASN A 483 -54.73 -93.28 174.10
CA ASN A 483 -53.72 -94.10 173.45
C ASN A 483 -52.47 -93.27 173.18
N GLN A 484 -51.51 -93.33 174.11
CA GLN A 484 -50.27 -92.56 174.04
C GLN A 484 -49.44 -92.85 172.79
N ALA A 485 -49.55 -94.06 172.21
CA ALA A 485 -48.87 -94.41 170.95
C ALA A 485 -49.46 -93.67 169.75
N GLN A 486 -50.79 -93.47 169.71
CA GLN A 486 -51.43 -92.67 168.65
C GLN A 486 -51.13 -91.18 168.79
N VAL A 487 -51.02 -90.65 170.00
CA VAL A 487 -50.56 -89.27 170.25
C VAL A 487 -49.13 -89.06 169.73
N ALA A 488 -48.22 -89.99 170.03
CA ALA A 488 -46.84 -89.94 169.56
C ALA A 488 -46.72 -90.08 168.03
N ARG A 489 -47.56 -90.93 167.41
CA ARG A 489 -47.65 -91.06 165.95
C ARG A 489 -48.14 -89.76 165.31
N LYS A 490 -49.23 -89.18 165.83
CA LYS A 490 -49.77 -87.91 165.33
C LYS A 490 -48.75 -86.76 165.44
N ARG A 491 -47.99 -86.68 166.52
CA ARG A 491 -46.92 -85.67 166.67
C ARG A 491 -45.79 -85.85 165.64
N ARG A 492 -45.35 -87.08 165.38
CA ARG A 492 -44.33 -87.34 164.34
C ARG A 492 -44.83 -86.93 162.96
N MET A 493 -46.06 -87.30 162.61
CA MET A 493 -46.64 -86.91 161.32
C MET A 493 -46.85 -85.40 161.21
N HIS A 494 -47.22 -84.69 162.29
CA HIS A 494 -47.25 -83.23 162.27
C HIS A 494 -45.86 -82.62 162.03
N GLN A 495 -44.79 -83.20 162.59
CA GLN A 495 -43.42 -82.74 162.30
C GLN A 495 -43.03 -83.02 160.84
N GLU A 496 -43.45 -84.16 160.27
CA GLU A 496 -43.27 -84.46 158.85
C GLU A 496 -44.05 -83.49 157.95
N MET A 497 -45.26 -83.10 158.35
CA MET A 497 -46.09 -82.09 157.67
C MET A 497 -45.43 -80.71 157.68
N GLU A 498 -44.91 -80.28 158.83
CA GLU A 498 -44.17 -79.01 158.96
C GLU A 498 -42.91 -79.01 158.09
N ALA A 499 -42.15 -80.11 158.07
CA ALA A 499 -40.98 -80.26 157.20
C ALA A 499 -41.35 -80.21 155.71
N MET A 500 -42.48 -80.81 155.31
CA MET A 500 -42.95 -80.79 153.92
C MET A 500 -43.44 -79.40 153.50
N LEU A 501 -44.12 -78.67 154.39
CA LEU A 501 -44.51 -77.27 154.17
C LEU A 501 -43.29 -76.36 153.96
N GLU A 502 -42.23 -76.53 154.76
CA GLU A 502 -40.96 -75.82 154.58
C GLU A 502 -40.29 -76.19 153.24
N GLY A 503 -40.36 -77.47 152.85
CA GLY A 503 -39.93 -77.96 151.54
C GLY A 503 -40.72 -77.36 150.36
N ILE A 504 -42.03 -77.12 150.52
CA ILE A 504 -42.86 -76.49 149.49
C ILE A 504 -42.52 -75.00 149.36
N GLU A 505 -42.31 -74.28 150.46
CA GLU A 505 -42.00 -72.84 150.38
C GLU A 505 -40.59 -72.60 149.82
N THR A 506 -39.62 -73.47 150.13
CA THR A 506 -38.29 -73.43 149.49
C THR A 506 -38.36 -73.70 147.98
N LYS A 507 -39.20 -74.64 147.52
CA LYS A 507 -39.44 -74.85 146.08
C LYS A 507 -40.17 -73.67 145.43
N ARG A 508 -41.18 -73.08 146.07
CA ARG A 508 -41.90 -71.89 145.57
C ARG A 508 -40.98 -70.67 145.45
N THR A 509 -40.13 -70.42 146.43
CA THR A 509 -39.15 -69.33 146.37
C THR A 509 -38.13 -69.54 145.24
N ARG A 510 -37.72 -70.79 144.98
CA ARG A 510 -36.91 -71.12 143.79
C ARG A 510 -37.63 -70.78 142.49
N VAL A 511 -38.89 -71.19 142.33
CA VAL A 511 -39.70 -70.86 141.12
C VAL A 511 -39.84 -69.34 140.93
N ARG A 512 -40.14 -68.58 141.98
CA ARG A 512 -40.20 -67.10 141.91
C ARG A 512 -38.86 -66.47 141.49
N THR A 513 -37.74 -67.08 141.89
CA THR A 513 -36.40 -66.63 141.46
C THR A 513 -36.13 -66.93 139.99
N ILE A 514 -36.67 -68.02 139.45
CA ILE A 514 -36.59 -68.35 138.03
C ILE A 514 -37.51 -67.41 137.22
N GLU A 515 -38.70 -67.09 137.73
CA GLU A 515 -39.63 -66.12 137.11
C GLU A 515 -39.04 -64.72 136.96
N THR A 516 -38.36 -64.23 138.00
CA THR A 516 -37.70 -62.92 137.96
C THR A 516 -36.60 -62.89 136.89
N LYS A 517 -35.76 -63.94 136.81
CA LYS A 517 -34.77 -64.09 135.74
C LYS A 517 -35.40 -64.15 134.34
N GLN A 518 -36.55 -64.81 134.20
CA GLN A 518 -37.27 -64.86 132.93
C GLN A 518 -37.69 -63.46 132.47
N GLN A 519 -38.25 -62.65 133.37
CA GLN A 519 -38.67 -61.28 133.06
C GLN A 519 -37.48 -60.39 132.69
N GLU A 520 -36.35 -60.51 133.40
CA GLU A 520 -35.11 -59.77 133.09
C GLU A 520 -34.60 -60.09 131.67
N LEU A 521 -34.52 -61.38 131.32
CA LEU A 521 -34.09 -61.81 129.98
C LEU A 521 -35.06 -61.35 128.89
N GLN A 522 -36.37 -61.40 129.13
CA GLN A 522 -37.37 -60.89 128.17
C GLN A 522 -37.26 -59.37 127.95
N SER A 523 -36.99 -58.60 129.02
CA SER A 523 -36.75 -57.16 128.91
C SER A 523 -35.49 -56.87 128.08
N LEU A 524 -34.42 -57.63 128.30
CA LEU A 524 -33.16 -57.45 127.58
C LEU A 524 -33.29 -57.84 126.09
N HIS A 525 -34.02 -58.91 125.77
CA HIS A 525 -34.32 -59.30 124.39
C HIS A 525 -35.07 -58.17 123.65
N LYS A 526 -36.09 -57.58 124.29
CA LYS A 526 -36.85 -56.47 123.68
C LYS A 526 -35.96 -55.24 123.42
N GLN A 527 -35.08 -54.89 124.36
CA GLN A 527 -34.14 -53.77 124.17
C GLN A 527 -33.22 -54.00 122.95
N LYS A 528 -32.69 -55.23 122.80
CA LYS A 528 -31.83 -55.58 121.67
C LYS A 528 -32.57 -55.60 120.33
N GLU A 529 -33.84 -55.95 120.33
CA GLU A 529 -34.67 -55.90 119.13
C GLU A 529 -34.92 -54.45 118.66
N ASP A 530 -35.08 -53.52 119.61
CA ASP A 530 -35.20 -52.09 119.30
C ASP A 530 -33.88 -51.48 118.81
N GLU A 531 -32.73 -51.93 119.34
CA GLU A 531 -31.40 -51.59 118.81
C GLU A 531 -31.25 -52.01 117.34
N MET A 532 -31.70 -53.23 116.98
CA MET A 532 -31.68 -53.72 115.59
C MET A 532 -32.51 -52.84 114.65
N LYS A 533 -33.75 -52.49 115.05
CA LYS A 533 -34.63 -51.59 114.28
C LYS A 533 -34.03 -50.19 114.13
N GLY A 534 -33.22 -49.74 115.09
CA GLY A 534 -32.45 -48.51 115.00
C GLY A 534 -31.38 -48.57 113.91
N LEU A 535 -30.59 -49.64 113.90
CA LEU A 535 -29.58 -49.88 112.88
C LEU A 535 -30.22 -49.97 111.49
N GLU A 536 -31.27 -50.77 111.29
CA GLU A 536 -31.92 -50.92 109.96
C GLU A 536 -32.37 -49.58 109.35
N ARG A 537 -32.93 -48.67 110.17
CA ARG A 537 -33.32 -47.33 109.72
C ARG A 537 -32.12 -46.50 109.24
N GLN A 538 -30.98 -46.59 109.93
CA GLN A 538 -29.77 -45.87 109.54
C GLN A 538 -29.22 -46.37 108.19
N LEU A 539 -29.25 -47.68 107.93
CA LEU A 539 -28.81 -48.26 106.66
C LEU A 539 -29.64 -47.74 105.47
N VAL A 540 -30.97 -47.74 105.62
CA VAL A 540 -31.88 -47.25 104.57
C VAL A 540 -31.62 -45.77 104.29
N GLN A 541 -31.39 -44.96 105.31
CA GLN A 541 -31.10 -43.54 105.14
C GLN A 541 -29.82 -43.32 104.31
N ILE A 542 -28.73 -44.04 104.60
CA ILE A 542 -27.47 -43.92 103.84
C ILE A 542 -27.68 -44.27 102.36
N LEU A 543 -28.43 -45.33 102.05
CA LEU A 543 -28.67 -45.78 100.67
C LEU A 543 -29.52 -44.80 99.85
N VAL A 544 -30.56 -44.20 100.45
CA VAL A 544 -31.41 -43.20 99.77
C VAL A 544 -30.60 -41.93 99.47
N GLU A 545 -29.73 -41.53 100.38
CA GLU A 545 -28.88 -40.35 100.23
C GLU A 545 -27.85 -40.54 99.10
N GLN A 546 -27.28 -41.75 98.99
CA GLN A 546 -26.41 -42.15 97.88
C GLN A 546 -27.12 -42.06 96.53
N GLN A 547 -28.35 -42.57 96.44
CA GLN A 547 -29.15 -42.52 95.21
C GLN A 547 -29.48 -41.09 94.79
N LYS A 548 -29.78 -40.19 95.74
CA LYS A 548 -30.06 -38.78 95.46
C LYS A 548 -28.86 -38.03 94.88
N GLN A 549 -27.65 -38.31 95.38
CA GLN A 549 -26.42 -37.70 94.86
C GLN A 549 -26.10 -38.16 93.44
N LEU A 550 -26.23 -39.47 93.15
CA LEU A 550 -26.03 -40.01 91.80
C LEU A 550 -27.03 -39.40 90.79
N LEU A 551 -28.30 -39.26 91.15
CA LEU A 551 -29.31 -38.63 90.31
C LEU A 551 -28.98 -37.16 90.00
N THR A 552 -28.43 -36.42 90.97
CA THR A 552 -28.01 -35.02 90.79
C THR A 552 -26.85 -34.92 89.80
N LEU A 553 -25.86 -35.81 89.91
CA LEU A 553 -24.74 -35.85 88.97
C LEU A 553 -25.20 -36.19 87.54
N VAL A 554 -26.05 -37.21 87.38
CA VAL A 554 -26.55 -37.64 86.07
C VAL A 554 -27.45 -36.57 85.41
N THR A 555 -28.25 -35.85 86.19
CA THR A 555 -29.09 -34.76 85.65
C THR A 555 -28.25 -33.56 85.20
N SER A 556 -27.16 -33.23 85.91
CA SER A 556 -26.23 -32.18 85.51
C SER A 556 -25.60 -32.44 84.13
N VAL A 557 -25.24 -33.69 83.84
CA VAL A 557 -24.66 -34.10 82.53
C VAL A 557 -25.65 -33.91 81.39
N LYS A 558 -26.92 -34.23 81.62
CA LYS A 558 -27.99 -34.08 80.62
C LYS A 558 -28.24 -32.61 80.26
N THR A 559 -28.06 -31.69 81.21
CA THR A 559 -28.16 -30.24 80.96
C THR A 559 -26.95 -29.68 80.20
N THR A 560 -25.72 -30.15 80.44
CA THR A 560 -24.54 -29.74 79.66
C THR A 560 -24.61 -30.26 78.22
N SER A 561 -25.08 -31.50 78.00
CA SER A 561 -25.23 -32.07 76.66
C SER A 561 -26.32 -31.39 75.81
N SER A 562 -27.32 -30.76 76.43
CA SER A 562 -28.40 -30.06 75.71
C SER A 562 -28.07 -28.61 75.37
N SER A 563 -27.24 -27.94 76.19
CA SER A 563 -26.81 -26.55 75.91
C SER A 563 -25.81 -26.44 74.74
N ASN A 564 -25.02 -27.47 74.45
CA ASN A 564 -24.04 -27.47 73.35
C ASN A 564 -24.63 -27.79 71.96
N ARG A 565 -25.89 -28.23 71.87
CA ARG A 565 -26.59 -28.44 70.57
C ARG A 565 -27.20 -27.15 70.01
N SER A 566 -27.40 -26.10 70.81
CA SER A 566 -28.00 -24.83 70.38
C SER A 566 -27.01 -23.80 69.85
N SER A 567 -25.69 -24.02 69.95
CA SER A 567 -24.66 -23.04 69.54
C SER A 567 -23.92 -23.38 68.24
N SER A 568 -24.33 -24.41 67.50
CA SER A 568 -23.61 -24.89 66.30
C SER A 568 -24.29 -24.58 64.96
N VAL A 569 -25.15 -23.55 64.90
CA VAL A 569 -25.66 -23.05 63.62
C VAL A 569 -25.30 -21.57 63.48
N PRO A 570 -24.27 -21.24 62.69
CA PRO A 570 -24.17 -19.94 62.04
C PRO A 570 -24.68 -20.04 60.58
N ALA A 571 -25.40 -18.99 60.16
CA ALA A 571 -25.73 -18.71 58.77
C ALA A 571 -24.49 -18.31 57.96
#